data_AF-A0A927RLU6-F1
#
_entry.id   AF-A0A927RLU6-F1
#
_cell.length_a   1.000
_cell.length_b   1.000
_cell.length_c   1.000
_cell.angle_alpha   90.00
_cell.angle_beta   90.00
_cell.angle_gamma   90.00
#
_symmetry.space_group_name_H-M   'P 1'
#
loop_
_entity.id
_entity.type
_entity.pdbx_description
1 polymer ?
#
loop_
_entity_poly.entity_id
_entity_poly.type
_entity_poly.pdbx_seq_one_letter_code
_entity_poly.pdbx_strand_id
1 'polypeptide(L)' 'MDGGATDLNNGVLLCQHHHTTIHTKGWTVRMGDDGHPEYLPPPWGDPYQNIIRPNDQTLVRRP' A
#
# COMPACT_ATOMS: atom_id res chain seq x y z
N MET A 1 15.29 -16.55 7.19
CA MET A 1 15.18 -15.11 7.50
C MET A 1 16.24 -14.43 6.68
N ASP A 2 15.87 -13.96 5.50
CA ASP A 2 16.77 -13.42 4.49
C ASP A 2 17.10 -11.98 4.87
N GLY A 3 18.23 -11.76 5.55
CA GLY A 3 18.66 -10.48 6.11
C GLY A 3 18.94 -9.39 5.06
N GLY A 4 17.92 -9.01 4.31
CA GLY A 4 17.95 -7.89 3.37
C GLY A 4 18.21 -6.59 4.10
N ALA A 5 18.85 -5.67 3.40
CA ALA A 5 19.08 -4.32 3.90
C ALA A 5 17.73 -3.67 4.25
N THR A 6 17.64 -3.04 5.42
CA THR A 6 16.53 -2.15 5.74
C THR A 6 16.56 -0.99 4.75
N ASP A 7 15.56 -0.90 3.88
CA ASP A 7 15.38 0.19 2.92
C ASP A 7 14.23 1.09 3.38
N LEU A 8 14.55 2.33 3.74
CA LEU A 8 13.54 3.32 4.15
C LEU A 8 12.59 3.69 3.00
N ASN A 9 12.98 3.46 1.74
CA ASN A 9 12.13 3.69 0.57
C ASN A 9 11.07 2.59 0.41
N ASN A 10 11.18 1.47 1.15
CA ASN A 10 10.22 0.36 1.13
C ASN A 10 9.24 0.40 2.31
N GLY A 11 9.14 1.54 2.99
CA GLY A 11 8.30 1.74 4.17
C GLY A 11 7.19 2.78 3.93
N VAL A 12 6.07 2.60 4.65
CA VAL A 12 4.98 3.59 4.72
C VAL A 12 4.64 3.89 6.17
N LEU A 13 4.39 5.16 6.47
CA LEU A 13 3.93 5.59 7.80
C LEU A 13 2.41 5.54 7.87
N LEU A 14 1.86 4.74 8.78
CA LEU A 14 0.43 4.71 9.06
C LEU A 14 0.15 5.06 10.53
N CYS A 15 -1.05 5.58 10.79
CA CYS A 15 -1.52 5.74 12.16
C CYS A 15 -1.77 4.35 12.79
N GLN A 16 -1.87 4.30 14.13
CA GLN A 16 -2.07 3.05 14.87
C GLN A 16 -3.24 2.22 14.33
N HIS A 17 -4.39 2.84 14.05
CA HIS A 17 -5.57 2.15 13.53
C HIS A 17 -5.30 1.48 12.18
N HIS A 18 -4.64 2.18 11.26
CA HIS A 18 -4.33 1.66 9.93
C HIS A 18 -3.18 0.65 9.97
N HIS A 19 -2.17 0.82 10.83
CA HIS A 19 -1.15 -0.21 11.05
C HIS A 19 -1.77 -1.54 11.50
N THR A 20 -2.62 -1.51 12.53
CA THR A 20 -3.28 -2.72 13.02
C THR A 20 -4.15 -3.35 11.94
N THR A 21 -4.93 -2.54 11.22
CA THR A 21 -5.79 -3.01 10.13
C THR A 21 -4.97 -3.73 9.06
N ILE A 22 -3.86 -3.15 8.61
CA ILE A 22 -3.04 -3.76 7.56
C ILE A 22 -2.45 -5.09 8.02
N HIS A 23 -1.91 -5.15 9.23
CA HIS A 23 -1.28 -6.37 9.73
C HIS A 23 -2.26 -7.50 10.04
N THR A 24 -3.50 -7.18 10.42
CA THR A 24 -4.41 -8.19 10.99
C THR A 24 -5.56 -8.58 10.07
N LYS A 25 -5.86 -7.77 9.04
CA LYS A 25 -7.09 -7.94 8.25
C LYS A 25 -6.85 -8.39 6.82
N GLY A 26 -5.66 -8.88 6.50
CA GLY A 26 -5.34 -9.49 5.20
C GLY A 26 -5.10 -8.49 4.07
N TRP A 27 -4.74 -7.25 4.40
CA TRP A 27 -4.30 -6.28 3.41
C TRP A 27 -2.88 -6.59 2.95
N THR A 28 -2.61 -6.32 1.67
CA THR A 28 -1.24 -6.32 1.14
C THR A 28 -0.82 -4.90 0.80
N VAL A 29 0.43 -4.57 1.13
CA VAL A 29 1.05 -3.30 0.75
C VAL A 29 2.29 -3.61 -0.07
N ARG A 30 2.46 -2.90 -1.17
CA ARG A 30 3.69 -2.91 -1.96
C ARG A 30 4.05 -1.49 -2.37
N MET A 31 5.33 -1.23 -2.63
CA MET A 31 5.74 0.00 -3.28
C MET A 31 5.49 -0.11 -4.78
N GLY A 32 4.79 0.88 -5.35
CA GLY A 32 4.66 1.04 -6.79
C GLY A 32 5.96 1.56 -7.41
N ASP A 33 6.05 1.48 -8.74
CA ASP A 33 7.22 1.93 -9.51
C ASP A 33 7.46 3.45 -9.37
N ASP A 34 6.45 4.21 -8.95
CA ASP A 34 6.51 5.65 -8.70
C ASP A 34 6.96 6.00 -7.27
N GLY A 35 7.32 5.00 -6.46
CA GLY A 35 7.74 5.18 -5.07
C GLY A 35 6.59 5.48 -4.11
N HIS A 36 5.32 5.33 -4.52
CA HIS A 36 4.17 5.44 -3.64
C HIS A 36 3.63 4.07 -3.23
N PRO A 37 3.07 3.95 -2.01
CA PRO A 37 2.47 2.69 -1.57
C PRO A 37 1.17 2.40 -2.34
N GLU A 38 1.06 1.16 -2.81
CA GLU A 38 -0.14 0.56 -3.35
C GLU A 38 -0.76 -0.38 -2.32
N TYR A 39 -2.06 -0.24 -2.09
CA TYR A 39 -2.80 -1.01 -1.11
C TYR A 39 -3.76 -1.95 -1.82
N LEU A 40 -3.61 -3.25 -1.56
CA LEU A 40 -4.51 -4.28 -2.05
C LEU A 40 -5.45 -4.69 -0.92
N PRO A 41 -6.77 -4.47 -1.07
CA PRO A 41 -7.73 -4.94 -0.09
C PRO A 41 -7.83 -6.46 -0.09
N PRO A 42 -8.24 -7.05 1.04
CA PRO A 42 -8.61 -8.45 1.09
C PRO A 42 -9.88 -8.72 0.26
N PRO A 43 -10.10 -9.95 -0.24
CA PRO A 43 -11.26 -10.28 -1.09
C PRO A 43 -12.63 -9.97 -0.49
N TRP A 44 -12.74 -9.96 0.84
CA TRP A 44 -14.00 -9.61 1.52
C TRP A 44 -14.27 -8.09 1.54
N GLY A 45 -13.22 -7.27 1.44
CA GLY A 45 -13.32 -5.81 1.38
C GLY A 45 -13.53 -5.32 -0.06
N ASP A 46 -12.91 -5.99 -1.02
CA ASP A 46 -13.16 -5.83 -2.46
C ASP A 46 -12.91 -7.17 -3.18
N PRO A 47 -13.96 -7.83 -3.70
CA PRO A 47 -13.82 -9.10 -4.43
C PRO A 47 -12.94 -9.03 -5.67
N TYR A 48 -12.83 -7.85 -6.28
CA TYR A 48 -11.99 -7.63 -7.45
C TYR A 48 -10.56 -7.21 -7.08
N GLN A 49 -10.32 -6.95 -5.80
CA GLN A 49 -9.05 -6.49 -5.25
C GLN A 49 -8.47 -5.33 -6.07
N ASN A 50 -9.26 -4.27 -6.27
CA ASN A 50 -8.78 -3.08 -6.97
C ASN A 50 -7.68 -2.41 -6.14
N ILE A 51 -6.57 -2.09 -6.79
CA ILE A 51 -5.44 -1.42 -6.16
C ILE A 51 -5.85 0.00 -5.78
N ILE A 52 -5.60 0.37 -4.53
CA ILE A 52 -5.82 1.72 -4.01
C ILE A 52 -4.49 2.47 -3.98
N ARG A 53 -4.49 3.69 -4.52
CA ARG A 53 -3.36 4.63 -4.53
C ARG A 53 -3.81 5.96 -3.92
N PRO A 54 -3.51 6.25 -2.64
CA PRO A 54 -4.08 7.39 -1.92
C PRO A 54 -3.71 8.76 -2.49
N ASN A 55 -2.57 8.83 -3.20
CA ASN A 55 -2.02 10.05 -3.80
C ASN A 55 -1.85 9.92 -5.32
N ASP A 56 -2.68 9.12 -5.99
CA ASP A 56 -2.54 8.97 -7.44
C ASP A 56 -2.76 10.30 -8.19
N GLN A 57 -1.65 11.00 -8.46
CA GLN A 57 -1.62 12.24 -9.22
C GLN A 57 -1.71 11.99 -10.73
N THR A 58 -1.76 10.73 -11.20
CA THR A 58 -1.92 10.44 -12.63
C THR A 58 -3.27 10.90 -13.16
N LEU A 59 -4.28 11.06 -12.29
CA LEU A 59 -5.57 11.68 -12.63
C LEU A 59 -5.52 13.23 -12.64
N VAL A 60 -4.53 13.84 -12.02
CA VAL A 60 -4.36 15.31 -11.90
C VAL A 60 -3.48 15.86 -13.03
N ARG A 61 -2.76 15.01 -13.75
CA ARG A 61 -2.03 15.36 -14.98
C ARG A 61 -2.94 15.26 -16.21
N ARG A 62 -3.96 16.10 -16.29
CA ARG A 62 -4.63 16.42 -17.57
C ARG A 62 -4.17 17.82 -17.99
N PRO A 63 -3.77 18.04 -19.27
CA PRO A 63 -3.34 19.34 -19.74
C PRO A 63 -4.44 20.40 -19.61
#